data_AF-A0A7C4KQU0-F1
#
_entry.id   AF-A0A7C4KQU0-F1
#
_cell.length_a   1.000
_cell.length_b   1.000
_cell.length_c   1.000
_cell.angle_alpha   90.00
_cell.angle_beta   90.00
_cell.angle_gamma   90.00
#
_symmetry.space_group_name_H-M   'P 1'
#
loop_
_entity.id
_entity.type
_entity.pdbx_description
1 polymer ?
#
loop_
_entity_poly.entity_id
_entity_poly.type
_entity_poly.pdbx_seq_one_letter_code
_entity_poly.pdbx_strand_id
1 'polypeptide(L)' 'MTSCLQAAWGIGKKGDTIFVFDAAGTLLARTAYPGQGVAEGQTWCRIPDGGDAFTPCTPTPAAANQPAQ' A
#
# COMPACT_ATOMS: atom_id res chain seq x y z
N MET A 1 18.77 10.91 4.20
CA MET A 1 17.45 10.63 4.80
C MET A 1 16.47 10.48 3.65
N THR A 2 15.94 9.27 3.44
CA THR A 2 14.96 9.04 2.38
C THR A 2 13.60 9.48 2.92
N SER A 3 13.05 10.57 2.38
CA SER A 3 11.69 11.00 2.73
C SER A 3 10.68 10.04 2.08
N CYS A 4 9.73 9.54 2.85
CA CYS A 4 8.60 8.80 2.29
C CYS A 4 7.77 9.73 1.39
N LEU A 5 7.36 9.23 0.22
CA LEU A 5 6.38 9.92 -0.60
C LEU A 5 5.02 9.86 0.12
N GLN A 6 4.54 11.01 0.59
CA GLN A 6 3.16 11.18 1.04
C GLN A 6 2.39 11.93 -0.06
N ALA A 7 1.21 11.43 -0.41
CA ALA A 7 0.31 12.11 -1.33
C ALA A 7 -1.04 12.34 -0.66
N ALA A 8 -1.69 13.48 -0.98
CA ALA A 8 -2.95 13.89 -0.39
C ALA A 8 -4.14 13.25 -1.12
N TRP A 9 -4.33 11.95 -0.93
CA TRP A 9 -5.47 11.18 -1.44
C TRP A 9 -5.94 10.18 -0.38
N GLY A 10 -7.10 9.56 -0.60
CA GLY A 10 -7.66 8.54 0.28
C GLY A 10 -8.38 7.46 -0.50
N ILE A 11 -8.71 6.37 0.19
CA ILE A 11 -9.45 5.23 -0.37
C ILE A 11 -10.90 5.30 0.10
N GLY A 12 -11.83 5.09 -0.82
CA GLY A 12 -13.26 5.01 -0.55
C GLY A 12 -13.59 3.86 0.42
N LYS A 13 -14.63 4.06 1.24
CA LYS A 13 -15.05 3.07 2.26
C LYS A 13 -15.45 1.71 1.69
N LYS A 14 -15.85 1.67 0.41
CA LYS A 14 -16.23 0.44 -0.32
C LYS A 14 -15.04 -0.24 -1.02
N GLY A 15 -13.83 0.29 -0.85
CA GLY A 15 -12.65 -0.14 -1.57
C GLY A 15 -12.48 0.64 -2.87
N ASP A 16 -11.30 0.53 -3.46
CA ASP A 16 -10.92 1.16 -4.73
C ASP A 16 -9.88 0.30 -5.46
N THR A 17 -9.63 0.61 -6.73
CA THR A 17 -8.44 0.13 -7.43
C THR A 17 -7.37 1.22 -7.40
N ILE A 18 -6.20 0.88 -6.87
CA ILE A 18 -5.04 1.76 -6.75
C ILE A 18 -4.09 1.46 -7.91
N PHE A 19 -3.60 2.52 -8.53
CA PHE A 19 -2.64 2.46 -9.63
C PHE A 19 -1.43 3.32 -9.30
N VAL A 20 -0.24 2.81 -9.58
CA VAL A 20 1.03 3.55 -9.45
C VAL A 20 1.67 3.60 -10.82
N PHE A 21 1.98 4.82 -11.27
CA PHE A 21 2.66 5.07 -12.54
C PHE A 21 4.02 5.71 -12.29
N ASP A 22 4.97 5.52 -13.20
CA ASP A 22 6.21 6.28 -13.21
C ASP A 22 6.02 7.69 -13.81
N ALA A 23 7.10 8.48 -13.85
CA ALA A 23 7.07 9.83 -14.40
C ALA A 23 6.81 9.88 -15.93
N ALA A 24 7.00 8.77 -16.64
CA ALA A 24 6.70 8.66 -18.07
C ALA A 24 5.25 8.20 -18.33
N GLY A 25 4.48 7.89 -17.28
CA GLY A 25 3.11 7.38 -17.38
C GLY A 25 3.03 5.86 -17.57
N THR A 26 4.13 5.13 -17.36
CA THR A 26 4.13 3.66 -17.39
C THR A 26 3.50 3.13 -16.11
N LEU A 27 2.57 2.17 -16.24
CA LEU A 27 1.98 1.50 -15.08
C LEU A 27 3.02 0.61 -14.39
N LEU A 28 3.36 0.93 -13.14
CA LEU A 28 4.30 0.16 -12.31
C LEU A 28 3.60 -0.87 -11.42
N ALA A 29 2.44 -0.51 -10.85
CA ALA A 29 1.69 -1.39 -9.99
C ALA A 29 0.18 -1.11 -10.06
N ARG A 30 -0.61 -2.16 -9.90
CA ARG A 30 -2.07 -2.10 -9.79
C ARG A 30 -2.49 -3.04 -8.67
N THR A 31 -3.38 -2.59 -7.79
CA THR A 31 -3.95 -3.44 -6.74
C THR A 31 -5.39 -3.05 -6.44
N ALA A 32 -6.21 -4.04 -6.12
CA ALA A 32 -7.53 -3.81 -5.57
C ALA A 32 -7.40 -3.70 -4.05
N TYR A 33 -7.86 -2.58 -3.49
CA TYR A 33 -8.03 -2.43 -2.06
C TYR A 33 -9.49 -2.74 -1.71
N PRO A 34 -9.77 -3.76 -0.87
CA PRO A 34 -11.13 -4.12 -0.54
C PRO A 34 -11.80 -3.09 0.37
N GLY A 35 -13.13 -3.03 0.36
CA GLY A 35 -13.87 -2.25 1.35
C GLY A 35 -13.57 -2.72 2.76
N GLN A 36 -13.23 -1.80 3.66
CA GLN A 36 -12.72 -2.13 5.01
C GLN A 36 -11.46 -3.03 4.95
N GLY A 37 -10.56 -2.78 4.00
CA GLY A 37 -9.50 -3.74 3.66
C GLY A 37 -8.43 -4.03 4.73
N VAL A 38 -8.27 -3.17 5.73
CA VAL A 38 -7.43 -3.43 6.91
C VAL A 38 -8.12 -2.96 8.18
N ALA A 39 -7.78 -3.60 9.31
CA ALA A 39 -8.24 -3.15 10.61
C ALA A 39 -7.61 -1.80 11.00
N GLU A 40 -8.18 -1.13 12.00
CA GLU A 40 -7.56 0.07 12.56
C GLU A 40 -6.14 -0.22 13.05
N GLY A 41 -5.19 0.66 12.69
CA GLY A 41 -3.77 0.48 13.03
C GLY A 41 -2.98 -0.44 12.10
N GLN A 42 -3.62 -1.07 11.10
CA GLN A 42 -2.94 -1.87 10.08
C GLN A 42 -2.74 -1.08 8.77
N THR A 43 -1.89 -1.61 7.90
CA THR A 43 -1.64 -1.09 6.55
C THR A 43 -1.76 -2.20 5.50
N TRP A 44 -1.99 -1.83 4.23
CA TRP A 44 -2.06 -2.78 3.12
C TRP A 44 -0.74 -2.78 2.37
N CYS A 45 0.03 -3.86 2.50
CA CYS A 45 1.42 -3.92 2.06
C CYS A 45 1.76 -5.26 1.39
N ARG A 46 3.03 -5.47 1.02
CA ARG A 46 3.52 -6.73 0.44
C ARG A 46 4.67 -7.26 1.27
N ILE A 47 4.68 -8.57 1.52
CA ILE A 47 5.71 -9.26 2.30
C ILE A 47 6.25 -10.44 1.48
N PRO A 48 7.56 -10.50 1.17
CA PRO A 48 8.55 -9.46 1.41
C PRO A 48 8.26 -8.18 0.61
N ASP A 49 9.00 -7.09 0.87
CA ASP A 49 8.88 -5.85 0.13
C ASP A 49 8.93 -6.10 -1.39
N GLY A 50 7.93 -5.57 -2.10
CA GLY A 50 7.83 -5.77 -3.55
C GLY A 50 7.35 -7.17 -3.99
N GLY A 51 6.87 -8.03 -3.09
CA GLY A 51 6.29 -9.33 -3.42
C GLY A 51 5.06 -9.27 -4.34
N ASP A 52 4.44 -10.42 -4.59
CA ASP A 52 3.38 -10.53 -5.60
C ASP A 52 2.01 -10.10 -5.06
N ALA A 53 1.69 -10.46 -3.82
CA ALA A 53 0.36 -10.26 -3.23
C ALA A 53 0.38 -9.18 -2.15
N PHE A 54 -0.68 -8.36 -2.13
CA PHE A 54 -0.96 -7.46 -1.02
C PHE A 54 -1.70 -8.17 0.12
N THR A 55 -1.39 -7.76 1.35
CA THR A 55 -1.93 -8.31 2.60
C THR A 55 -2.01 -7.22 3.68
N PRO A 56 -2.81 -7.38 4.75
CA PRO A 56 -2.70 -6.56 5.93
C PRO A 56 -1.33 -6.74 6.61
N CYS A 57 -0.77 -5.65 7.11
CA CYS A 57 0.57 -5.57 7.67
C CYS A 57 0.65 -4.58 8.83
N THR A 58 1.76 -4.64 9.56
CA THR A 58 2.13 -3.61 10.55
C THR A 58 2.70 -2.37 9.84
N PRO A 59 2.26 -1.14 10.18
CA PRO A 59 2.84 0.09 9.63
C PRO A 59 4.32 0.21 9.98
N THR A 60 5.18 0.25 8.96
CA THR A 60 6.65 0.30 9.11
C THR A 60 7.25 1.45 8.25
N PRO A 61 6.95 2.73 8.56
CA PRO A 61 7.42 3.85 7.75
C PRO A 61 8.95 3.84 7.60
N ALA A 62 9.43 3.88 6.36
CA ALA A 62 10.87 3.85 6.02
C ALA A 62 11.64 2.61 6.53
N ALA A 63 10.94 1.51 6.86
CA ALA A 63 11.52 0.23 7.23
C ALA A 63 10.89 -0.91 6.41
N ALA A 64 11.44 -2.12 6.49
CA ALA A 64 10.94 -3.28 5.76
C ALA A 64 9.57 -3.73 6.28
N ASN A 65 8.66 -4.11 5.37
CA ASN A 65 7.32 -4.55 5.72
C ASN A 65 7.34 -5.77 6.66
N GLN A 66 6.43 -5.77 7.65
CA GLN A 66 6.27 -6.84 8.62
C GLN A 66 4.82 -7.37 8.62
N PRO A 67 4.60 -8.66 8.93
CA PRO A 67 3.25 -9.20 9.13
C PRO A 67 2.45 -8.37 10.13
N ALA A 68 1.13 -8.34 9.96
CA ALA A 68 0.26 -7.77 10.98
C ALA A 68 0.41 -8.57 12.29
N GLN A 69 0.48 -7.86 13.42
CA GLN A 69 0.42 -8.46 14.76
C GLN A 69 -1.01 -8.76 15.19
#